data_AF-A0A936TNP6-F1
#
_entry.id   AF-A0A936TNP6-F1
#
_cell.length_a   1.000
_cell.length_b   1.000
_cell.length_c   1.000
_cell.angle_alpha   90.00
_cell.angle_beta   90.00
_cell.angle_gamma   90.00
#
_symmetry.space_group_name_H-M   'P 1'
#
loop_
_entity.id
_entity.type
_entity.pdbx_description
1 polymer ?
#
loop_
_entity_poly.entity_id
_entity_poly.type
_entity_poly.pdbx_seq_one_letter_code
_entity_poly.pdbx_strand_id
1 'polypeptide(L)' 'MATTFEEAKVLAMQLTPEQRADLADLLWASALPQAEIDAAWAAEIERRLAQVDSGEVETIPYETVIAELRAKYG' A
#
# COMPACT_ATOMS: atom_id res chain seq x y z
N MET A 1 -2.33 11.08 -30.98
CA MET A 1 -2.25 12.41 -30.32
C MET A 1 -2.20 12.15 -28.83
N ALA A 2 -1.36 12.87 -28.08
CA ALA A 2 -1.33 12.72 -26.63
C ALA A 2 -2.52 13.49 -26.04
N THR A 3 -3.37 12.80 -25.28
CA THR A 3 -4.43 13.44 -24.48
C THR A 3 -3.78 14.27 -23.39
N THR A 4 -4.23 15.50 -23.20
CA THR A 4 -3.72 16.36 -22.12
C THR A 4 -4.25 15.90 -20.76
N PHE A 5 -3.55 16.27 -19.68
CA PHE A 5 -4.00 15.96 -18.32
C PHE A 5 -5.41 16.49 -18.03
N GLU A 6 -5.73 17.71 -18.46
CA GLU A 6 -7.04 18.32 -18.22
C GLU A 6 -8.16 17.59 -18.97
N GLU A 7 -7.92 17.15 -20.21
CA GLU A 7 -8.88 16.34 -20.97
C GLU A 7 -9.12 14.98 -20.29
N ALA A 8 -8.06 14.30 -19.85
CA ALA A 8 -8.16 13.02 -19.15
C ALA A 8 -8.94 13.16 -17.83
N LYS A 9 -8.68 14.23 -17.07
CA LYS A 9 -9.38 14.54 -15.82
C LYS A 9 -10.87 14.78 -16.05
N VAL A 10 -11.24 15.59 -17.05
CA VAL A 10 -12.65 15.86 -17.37
C VAL A 10 -13.39 14.56 -17.71
N LEU A 11 -12.79 13.70 -18.54
CA LEU A 11 -13.39 12.42 -18.90
C LEU A 11 -13.52 11.47 -17.70
N ALA A 12 -12.48 11.38 -16.86
CA ALA A 12 -12.54 10.56 -15.65
C ALA A 12 -13.66 11.00 -14.70
N MET A 13 -13.96 12.30 -14.62
CA MET A 13 -15.04 12.82 -13.77
C MET A 13 -16.45 12.53 -14.29
N GLN A 14 -16.59 12.13 -15.56
CA GLN A 14 -17.88 11.72 -16.14
C GLN A 14 -18.24 10.25 -15.86
N LEU A 15 -17.27 9.44 -15.41
CA LEU A 15 -17.47 8.03 -15.05
C LEU A 15 -18.34 7.87 -13.79
N THR A 16 -18.96 6.71 -13.61
CA THR A 16 -19.62 6.36 -12.34
C THR A 16 -18.59 6.24 -11.20
N PRO A 17 -19.00 6.34 -9.93
CA PRO A 17 -18.08 6.17 -8.80
C PRO A 17 -17.26 4.87 -8.87
N GLU A 18 -17.88 3.76 -9.24
CA GLU A 18 -17.23 2.44 -9.37
C GLU A 18 -16.18 2.45 -10.48
N GLN A 19 -16.55 2.93 -11.67
CA GLN A 19 -15.62 3.04 -12.80
C GLN A 19 -14.43 3.97 -12.52
N ARG A 20 -14.64 5.01 -11.70
CA ARG A 20 -13.54 5.87 -11.24
C ARG A 20 -12.61 5.16 -10.26
N ALA A 21 -13.14 4.32 -9.37
CA ALA A 21 -12.31 3.52 -8.48
C ALA A 21 -11.44 2.55 -9.30
N ASP A 22 -12.03 1.83 -10.25
CA ASP A 22 -11.30 0.93 -11.15
C ASP A 22 -10.21 1.68 -11.94
N LEU A 23 -10.52 2.86 -12.47
CA LEU A 23 -9.55 3.69 -13.18
C LEU A 23 -8.43 4.19 -12.25
N ALA A 24 -8.76 4.55 -11.01
CA ALA A 24 -7.77 4.99 -10.03
C ALA A 24 -6.79 3.86 -9.69
N ASP A 25 -7.27 2.62 -9.54
CA ASP A 25 -6.43 1.45 -9.28
C ASP A 25 -5.46 1.20 -10.45
N LEU A 26 -5.94 1.29 -11.69
CA LEU A 26 -5.10 1.15 -12.88
C LEU A 26 -4.03 2.24 -12.97
N LEU A 27 -4.42 3.50 -12.73
CA LEU A 27 -3.49 4.63 -12.75
C LEU A 27 -2.44 4.49 -11.64
N TRP A 28 -2.86 4.12 -10.44
CA TRP A 28 -1.97 3.88 -9.30
C TRP A 28 -0.94 2.79 -9.62
N ALA A 29 -1.40 1.64 -10.13
CA ALA A 29 -0.55 0.53 -10.53
C ALA A 29 0.45 0.92 -11.63
N SER A 30 0.08 1.84 -12.53
CA SER A 30 0.94 2.32 -13.61
C SER A 30 1.93 3.43 -13.19
N ALA A 31 1.63 4.16 -12.11
CA ALA A 31 2.38 5.35 -11.71
C ALA A 31 3.63 5.02 -10.89
N LEU A 32 3.71 3.82 -10.33
CA LEU A 32 4.78 3.41 -9.44
C LEU A 32 5.71 2.39 -10.12
N PRO A 33 7.01 2.40 -9.80
CA PRO A 33 7.93 1.35 -10.24
C PRO A 33 7.68 0.07 -9.42
N GLN A 34 6.57 -0.61 -9.69
CA GLN A 34 6.07 -1.72 -8.86
C GLN A 34 7.13 -2.82 -8.66
N ALA A 35 7.90 -3.15 -9.70
CA ALA A 35 8.97 -4.15 -9.60
C ALA A 35 10.08 -3.76 -8.61
N GLU A 36 10.45 -2.47 -8.54
CA GLU A 36 11.46 -1.99 -7.58
C GLU A 36 10.90 -1.99 -6.15
N ILE A 37 9.62 -1.62 -6.00
CA ILE A 37 8.91 -1.66 -4.71
C ILE A 37 8.82 -3.10 -4.21
N ASP A 38 8.40 -4.03 -5.07
CA ASP A 38 8.28 -5.46 -4.75
C ASP A 38 9.63 -6.04 -4.33
N ALA A 39 10.71 -5.69 -5.03
CA ALA A 39 12.06 -6.13 -4.67
C ALA A 39 12.50 -5.55 -3.31
N ALA A 40 12.24 -4.27 -3.05
CA ALA A 40 12.56 -3.65 -1.77
C ALA A 40 11.75 -4.25 -0.62
N TRP A 41 10.47 -4.57 -0.85
CA TRP A 41 9.61 -5.21 0.13
C TRP A 41 10.04 -6.65 0.40
N ALA A 42 10.38 -7.43 -0.63
CA ALA A 42 10.89 -8.78 -0.47
C ALA A 42 12.15 -8.79 0.40
N ALA A 43 13.12 -7.94 0.10
CA ALA A 43 14.35 -7.81 0.88
C ALA A 43 14.08 -7.42 2.35
N GLU A 44 13.13 -6.51 2.60
CA GLU A 44 12.77 -6.11 3.95
C GLU A 44 12.02 -7.21 4.72
N ILE A 45 11.14 -7.94 4.06
CA ILE A 45 10.42 -9.08 4.65
C ILE A 45 11.42 -10.16 5.06
N GLU A 46 12.32 -10.56 4.16
CA GLU A 46 13.36 -11.56 4.45
C GLU A 46 14.23 -11.11 5.63
N ARG A 47 14.65 -9.85 5.65
CA ARG A 47 15.41 -9.27 6.75
C ARG A 47 14.65 -9.35 8.07
N ARG A 48 13.37 -8.96 8.11
CA ARG A 48 12.55 -8.98 9.33
C ARG A 48 12.28 -10.39 9.83
N LEU A 49 12.01 -11.33 8.94
CA LEU A 49 11.84 -12.73 9.30
C LEU A 49 13.11 -13.27 9.96
N ALA A 50 14.29 -13.04 9.36
CA ALA A 50 15.56 -13.46 9.94
C ALA A 50 15.83 -12.85 11.33
N GLN A 51 15.46 -11.58 11.55
CA GLN A 51 15.59 -10.93 12.86
C GLN A 51 14.68 -11.57 13.91
N VAL A 52 13.44 -11.92 13.55
CA VAL A 52 12.50 -12.58 14.45
C VAL A 52 12.96 -14.01 14.76
N ASP A 53 13.31 -14.77 13.73
CA ASP A 53 13.72 -16.17 13.87
C ASP A 53 15.01 -16.33 14.68
N SER A 54 15.93 -15.37 14.57
CA SER A 54 17.18 -15.36 15.35
C SER A 54 17.01 -14.82 16.78
N GLY A 55 15.86 -14.22 17.10
CA GLY A 55 15.64 -13.52 18.37
C GLY A 55 16.39 -12.20 18.49
N GLU A 56 16.90 -11.64 17.38
CA GLU A 56 17.53 -10.31 17.35
C GLU A 56 16.54 -9.21 17.77
N VAL A 57 15.25 -9.40 17.48
CA VAL A 57 14.17 -8.47 17.86
C VAL A 57 13.19 -9.13 18.82
N GLU A 58 12.75 -8.37 19.82
CA GLU A 58 11.69 -8.78 20.73
C GLU A 58 10.32 -8.50 20.10
N THR A 59 9.51 -9.55 19.93
CA THR A 59 8.15 -9.41 19.41
C THR A 59 7.16 -9.12 20.53
N ILE A 60 6.19 -8.25 20.27
CA ILE A 60 5.09 -7.97 21.20
C ILE A 60 3.93 -8.93 20.90
N PRO A 61 3.34 -9.62 21.90
CA PRO A 61 2.14 -10.42 21.69
C PRO A 61 0.99 -9.59 21.10
N TYR A 62 0.27 -10.18 20.15
CA TYR A 62 -0.81 -9.50 19.42
C TYR A 62 -1.91 -8.97 20.37
N GLU A 63 -2.24 -9.74 21.41
CA GLU A 63 -3.23 -9.39 22.41
C GLU A 63 -2.86 -8.09 23.16
N THR A 64 -1.57 -7.93 23.47
CA THR A 64 -1.03 -6.72 24.09
C THR A 64 -1.18 -5.52 23.16
N VAL A 65 -0.78 -5.65 21.89
CA VAL A 65 -0.89 -4.58 20.89
C VAL A 65 -2.33 -4.08 20.75
N ILE A 66 -3.29 -5.01 20.63
CA ILE A 66 -4.71 -4.64 20.47
C ILE A 66 -5.27 -4.01 21.75
N ALA A 67 -4.89 -4.50 22.94
CA ALA A 67 -5.32 -3.92 24.20
C ALA A 67 -4.86 -2.46 24.34
N GLU A 68 -3.59 -2.18 24.03
CA GLU A 68 -3.03 -0.83 24.08
C GLU A 68 -3.68 0.12 23.07
N LEU A 69 -3.88 -0.33 21.82
CA LEU A 69 -4.54 0.48 20.78
C LEU A 69 -5.97 0.87 21.19
N ARG A 70 -6.73 -0.07 21.76
CA ARG A 70 -8.09 0.20 22.27
C ARG A 70 -8.07 1.13 23.46
N ALA A 71 -7.16 0.95 24.42
CA ALA A 71 -7.05 1.85 25.57
C ALA A 71 -6.73 3.29 25.16
N LYS A 72 -6.02 3.48 24.05
CA LYS A 72 -5.61 4.80 23.56
C LYS A 72 -6.63 5.48 22.63
N TYR A 73 -7.34 4.71 21.80
CA TYR A 73 -8.17 5.25 20.71
C TYR A 73 -9.59 4.71 20.63
N GLY A 74 -9.92 3.66 21.40
CA GLY A 74 -11.27 3.08 21.47
C GLY A 74 -12.13 3.77 22.51
#